data_AF-A0A7X0IGV8-F1
#
_entry.id   AF-A0A7X0IGV8-F1
#
_cell.length_a   1.000
_cell.length_b   1.000
_cell.length_c   1.000
_cell.angle_alpha   90.00
_cell.angle_beta   90.00
_cell.angle_gamma   90.00
#
_symmetry.space_group_name_H-M   'P 1'
#
loop_
_entity.id
_entity.type
_entity.pdbx_description
1 polymer ?
#
loop_
_entity_poly.entity_id
_entity_poly.type
_entity_poly.pdbx_seq_one_letter_code
_entity_poly.pdbx_strand_id
1 'polypeptide(L)' 'MNLLGLVAVRDSKVPAGPALVVAPAQWSAFLSGLKDGTPGV' A
#
# COMPACT_ATOMS: atom_id res chain seq x y z
N MET A 1 4.13 1.44 -16.00
CA MET A 1 3.82 2.66 -15.22
C MET A 1 4.64 2.70 -13.94
N ASN A 2 5.53 3.69 -13.82
CA ASN A 2 6.09 4.13 -12.55
C ASN A 2 5.07 5.07 -11.88
N LEU A 3 4.45 4.63 -10.79
CA LEU A 3 3.53 5.48 -10.03
C LEU A 3 4.37 6.39 -9.15
N LEU A 4 4.78 7.53 -9.72
CA LEU A 4 5.64 8.51 -9.08
C LEU A 4 5.02 8.95 -7.74
N GLY A 5 5.66 8.54 -6.64
CA GLY A 5 5.26 8.95 -5.28
C GLY A 5 4.02 8.26 -4.72
N LEU A 6 3.57 7.13 -5.26
CA LEU A 6 2.43 6.37 -4.73
C LEU A 6 2.80 4.89 -4.53
N VAL A 7 2.20 4.25 -3.53
CA VAL A 7 2.38 2.82 -3.26
C VAL A 7 1.29 2.05 -3.97
N ALA A 8 1.66 1.20 -4.93
CA ALA A 8 0.72 0.29 -5.58
C ALA A 8 0.80 -1.11 -4.99
N VAL A 9 -0.35 -1.62 -4.54
CA VAL A 9 -0.54 -3.02 -4.16
C VAL A 9 -1.20 -3.73 -5.33
N ARG A 10 -0.54 -4.76 -5.86
CA ARG A 10 -1.01 -5.54 -7.01
C ARG A 10 -1.22 -6.99 -6.62
N ASP A 11 -2.21 -7.62 -7.22
CA ASP A 11 -2.31 -9.06 -7.21
C ASP A 11 -1.21 -9.66 -8.08
N SER A 12 -0.30 -10.41 -7.45
CA SER A 12 0.78 -11.11 -8.16
C SER A 12 0.28 -12.17 -9.13
N LYS A 13 -0.94 -12.70 -8.93
CA LYS A 13 -1.54 -13.73 -9.79
C LYS A 13 -2.15 -13.16 -11.07
N VAL A 14 -2.46 -11.87 -11.09
CA VAL A 14 -2.96 -11.16 -12.27
C VAL A 14 -2.13 -9.89 -12.49
N PRO A 15 -0.89 -10.01 -13.04
CA PRO A 15 0.04 -8.88 -13.13
C PRO A 15 -0.44 -7.71 -14.00
N ALA A 16 -1.34 -7.98 -14.95
CA ALA A 16 -1.98 -6.99 -15.82
C ALA A 16 -3.30 -6.43 -15.23
N GLY A 17 -3.71 -6.92 -14.05
CA GLY A 17 -4.90 -6.48 -13.36
C GLY A 17 -4.74 -5.09 -12.71
N PRO A 18 -5.84 -4.54 -12.17
CA PRO A 18 -5.82 -3.24 -11.52
C PRO A 18 -4.95 -3.26 -10.26
N ALA A 19 -4.40 -2.10 -9.91
CA ALA A 19 -3.66 -1.88 -8.67
C ALA A 19 -4.49 -1.06 -7.69
N LEU A 20 -4.44 -1.41 -6.41
CA LEU A 20 -4.86 -0.50 -5.35
C LEU A 20 -3.74 0.52 -5.13
N VAL A 21 -4.05 1.81 -5.13
CA VAL A 21 -3.07 2.89 -4.99
C VAL A 21 -3.26 3.59 -3.65
N VAL A 22 -2.19 3.69 -2.87
CA VAL A 22 -2.18 4.24 -1.51
C VAL A 22 -1.16 5.38 -1.43
N ALA A 23 -1.51 6.46 -0.72
CA ALA A 23 -0.56 7.54 -0.47
C ALA A 23 0.60 7.03 0.41
N PRO A 24 1.86 7.45 0.19
CA PRO A 24 3.00 6.96 0.96
C PRO A 24 2.85 7.17 2.47
N ALA A 25 2.33 8.33 2.89
CA ALA A 25 2.09 8.63 4.30
C ALA A 25 1.11 7.64 4.96
N GLN A 26 0.06 7.24 4.24
CA GLN A 26 -0.90 6.26 4.75
C GLN A 26 -0.31 4.85 4.80
N TRP A 27 0.50 4.48 3.82
CA TRP A 27 1.22 3.20 3.84
C TRP A 27 2.19 3.12 5.03
N SER A 28 2.93 4.20 5.31
CA SER A 28 3.81 4.30 6.47
C SER A 28 3.04 4.21 7.79
N ALA A 29 1.90 4.90 7.92
CA ALA A 29 1.05 4.83 9.11
C ALA A 29 0.52 3.40 9.35
N PHE A 30 0.03 2.75 8.29
CA PHE A 30 -0.42 1.35 8.34
C PHE A 30 0.69 0.40 8.83
N LEU A 31 1.91 0.53 8.29
CA LEU A 31 3.05 -0.27 8.73
C LEU A 31 3.47 0.00 10.18
N SER A 32 3.35 1.24 10.66
CA SER A 32 3.59 1.55 12.08
C SER A 32 2.55 0.86 12.95
N GLY A 33 1.26 1.05 12.63
CA GLY A 33 0.17 0.42 13.37
C GLY A 33 0.27 -1.11 13.38
N LEU A 34 0.73 -1.74 12.29
CA LEU A 34 1.01 -3.18 12.29
C LEU A 34 2.09 -3.60 13.30
N LYS A 35 3.17 -2.81 13.45
CA LYS A 35 4.26 -3.10 14.40
C LYS A 35 3.81 -2.89 15.84
N ASP A 36 2.95 -1.91 16.05
CA ASP A 36 2.45 -1.50 17.36
C ASP A 36 1.22 -2.34 17.79
N GLY A 37 0.68 -3.18 16.90
CA GLY A 37 -0.50 -4.00 17.16
C GLY A 37 -1.84 -3.26 17.00
N THR A 38 -1.82 -2.08 16.39
CA THR A 38 -2.96 -1.18 16.20
C THR A 38 -3.06 -0.65 14.76
N PRO A 39 -3.39 -1.48 13.76
CA PRO A 39 -3.27 -1.11 12.34
C PRO A 39 -4.32 -0.10 11.84
N GLY A 40 -5.31 0.27 12.66
CA GLY A 40 -6.48 1.04 12.25
C GLY A 40 -7.00 2.03 13.29
N VAL A 41 -6.16 2.45 14.23
CA VAL A 41 -6.46 3.52 15.19
C VAL A 41 -5.68 4.78 14.87
#